data_AF-A0A2T3FWU1-F1
#
_entry.id   AF-A0A2T3FWU1-F1
#
_cell.length_a   1.000
_cell.length_b   1.000
_cell.length_c   1.000
_cell.angle_alpha   90.00
_cell.angle_beta   90.00
_cell.angle_gamma   90.00
#
_symmetry.space_group_name_H-M   'P 1'
#
loop_
_entity.id
_entity.type
_entity.pdbx_description
1 polymer ?
#
loop_
_entity_poly.entity_id
_entity_poly.type
_entity_poly.pdbx_seq_one_letter_code
_entity_poly.pdbx_strand_id
1 'polypeptide(L)'
;MLVIPAIDLKDGQAVRLFKGDYNQKTVYSDHPEELAQTFEKAGAIYLHVVDLDGAKDGFAKNLETIKKIRNSTKMKIELGGGIRDLKTVQLYLDKVGIDRVILGTAALKDPEFLKEALRQYGSEKIVVGVDVKNGFVSTAGWLETSQMPYIEFIQYLESIGVGYIVATDISKDGTLTGPNFEMYDEIAKNSQIQFVVSGGIKDFDNIQKVAQKDYYACIVGKAYYEKKIDLKETIKCLQNV
;
A
#
# COMPACT_ATOMS: atom_id res chain seq x y z
N MET A 1 -2.72 6.05 -15.73
CA MET A 1 -2.08 5.63 -14.45
C MET A 1 -3.06 5.75 -13.29
N LEU A 2 -3.03 4.86 -12.29
CA LEU A 2 -3.87 4.94 -11.09
C LEU A 2 -3.24 5.82 -9.99
N VAL A 3 -4.07 6.64 -9.35
CA VAL A 3 -3.73 7.38 -8.12
C VAL A 3 -4.55 6.80 -6.97
N ILE A 4 -3.86 6.25 -5.97
CA ILE A 4 -4.48 5.47 -4.90
C ILE A 4 -4.37 6.26 -3.58
N PRO A 5 -5.44 6.91 -3.08
CA PRO A 5 -5.41 7.51 -1.76
C PRO A 5 -5.23 6.45 -0.67
N ALA A 6 -4.57 6.82 0.44
CA ALA A 6 -4.27 5.91 1.54
C ALA A 6 -4.91 6.31 2.88
N ILE A 7 -5.38 5.32 3.62
CA ILE A 7 -5.82 5.42 5.02
C ILE A 7 -4.98 4.45 5.86
N ASP A 8 -4.14 4.99 6.75
CA ASP A 8 -3.49 4.19 7.79
C ASP A 8 -4.41 4.14 9.01
N LEU A 9 -4.80 2.94 9.45
CA LEU A 9 -5.71 2.74 10.57
C LEU A 9 -4.95 2.44 11.85
N LYS A 10 -5.26 3.20 12.90
CA LYS A 10 -4.80 2.93 14.26
C LYS A 10 -5.88 3.25 15.28
N ASP A 11 -6.14 2.32 16.20
CA ASP A 11 -7.16 2.45 17.25
C ASP A 11 -8.55 2.81 16.67
N GLY A 12 -8.87 2.30 15.47
CA GLY A 12 -10.09 2.61 14.72
C GLY A 12 -10.09 3.95 13.99
N GLN A 13 -9.05 4.77 14.11
CA GLN A 13 -8.94 6.12 13.54
C GLN A 13 -8.06 6.14 12.28
N ALA A 14 -8.30 7.08 11.38
CA ALA A 14 -7.38 7.41 10.30
C ALA A 14 -6.23 8.27 10.84
N VAL A 15 -5.01 7.75 10.75
CA VAL A 15 -3.82 8.39 11.30
C VAL A 15 -2.72 8.52 10.27
N ARG A 16 -1.63 9.16 10.67
CA ARG A 16 -0.34 9.07 10.00
C ARG A 16 0.78 8.99 11.01
N LEU A 17 1.71 8.08 10.76
CA LEU A 17 2.94 7.97 11.54
C LEU A 17 4.03 8.83 10.87
N PHE A 18 4.83 9.53 11.66
CA PHE A 18 6.04 10.18 11.15
C PHE A 18 7.13 9.13 10.93
N LYS A 19 7.47 8.83 9.67
CA LYS A 19 8.46 7.81 9.28
C LYS A 19 8.21 6.42 9.92
N GLY A 20 6.94 6.06 10.10
CA GLY A 20 6.55 4.78 10.72
C GLY A 20 6.73 4.72 12.25
N ASP A 21 7.04 5.83 12.92
CA ASP A 21 7.13 5.86 14.38
C ASP A 21 5.72 5.87 15.01
N TYR A 22 5.36 4.74 15.63
CA TYR A 22 4.09 4.53 16.32
C TYR A 22 3.84 5.49 17.49
N ASN A 23 4.89 6.10 18.05
CA ASN A 23 4.76 7.08 19.12
C ASN A 23 4.49 8.50 18.59
N GLN A 24 4.73 8.73 17.29
CA GLN A 24 4.52 10.02 16.64
C GLN A 24 3.39 9.91 15.62
N LYS A 25 2.14 9.92 16.13
CA LYS A 25 0.93 9.87 15.32
C LYS A 25 0.24 11.23 15.21
N THR A 26 -0.28 11.53 14.04
CA THR A 26 -1.26 12.59 13.80
C THR A 26 -2.58 11.92 13.43
N VAL A 27 -3.67 12.32 14.08
CA VAL A 27 -5.03 11.85 13.73
C VAL A 27 -5.59 12.78 12.67
N TYR A 28 -6.01 12.21 11.54
CA TYR A 28 -6.64 12.97 10.44
C TYR A 28 -8.17 12.83 10.43
N SER A 29 -8.70 11.71 10.93
CA SER A 29 -10.15 11.54 11.09
C SER A 29 -10.47 10.42 12.10
N ASP A 30 -11.51 10.63 12.89
CA ASP A 30 -12.15 9.58 13.71
C ASP A 30 -13.14 8.71 12.90
N HIS A 31 -13.45 9.14 11.67
CA HIS A 31 -14.42 8.54 10.75
C HIS A 31 -13.75 8.19 9.41
N PRO A 32 -12.93 7.13 9.35
CA PRO A 32 -12.23 6.74 8.11
C PRO A 32 -13.18 6.37 6.96
N GLU A 33 -14.39 5.91 7.26
CA GLU A 33 -15.44 5.63 6.27
C GLU A 33 -15.88 6.88 5.48
N GLU A 34 -15.85 8.06 6.11
CA GLU A 34 -16.16 9.33 5.46
C GLU A 34 -15.02 9.81 4.56
N LEU A 35 -13.77 9.51 4.95
CA LEU A 35 -12.61 9.74 4.08
C LEU A 35 -12.70 8.90 2.82
N ALA A 36 -13.05 7.61 2.94
CA ALA A 36 -13.26 6.74 1.78
C ALA A 36 -14.34 7.29 0.83
N GLN A 37 -15.47 7.77 1.35
CA GLN A 37 -16.50 8.43 0.53
C GLN A 37 -15.99 9.70 -0.14
N THR A 38 -15.14 10.47 0.54
CA THR A 38 -14.53 11.68 -0.02
C THR A 38 -13.59 11.35 -1.19
N PHE A 39 -12.78 10.31 -1.04
CA PHE A 39 -11.91 9.81 -2.10
C PHE A 39 -12.69 9.28 -3.31
N GLU A 40 -13.77 8.55 -3.09
CA GLU A 40 -14.66 8.08 -4.17
C GLU A 40 -15.28 9.25 -4.92
N LYS A 41 -15.77 10.28 -4.20
CA LYS A 41 -16.32 11.50 -4.81
C LYS A 41 -15.28 12.29 -5.61
N ALA A 42 -13.99 12.16 -5.27
CA ALA A 42 -12.88 12.73 -6.04
C ALA A 42 -12.57 11.92 -7.32
N GLY A 43 -13.16 10.73 -7.49
CA GLY A 43 -12.98 9.88 -8.66
C GLY A 43 -11.92 8.78 -8.50
N ALA A 44 -11.44 8.53 -7.27
CA ALA A 44 -10.52 7.42 -7.03
C ALA A 44 -11.22 6.07 -7.31
N ILE A 45 -10.46 5.12 -7.88
CA ILE A 45 -10.97 3.78 -8.23
C ILE A 45 -10.50 2.73 -7.22
N TYR A 46 -9.32 2.94 -6.64
CA TYR A 46 -8.74 2.11 -5.59
C TYR A 46 -8.55 2.92 -4.31
N LEU A 47 -8.64 2.25 -3.16
CA LEU A 47 -8.30 2.75 -1.84
C LEU A 47 -7.26 1.84 -1.20
N HIS A 48 -6.16 2.42 -0.75
CA HIS A 48 -5.14 1.72 0.02
C HIS A 48 -5.44 1.85 1.52
N VAL A 49 -5.55 0.72 2.21
CA VAL A 49 -5.80 0.70 3.66
C VAL A 49 -4.71 -0.12 4.35
N VAL A 50 -4.15 0.41 5.43
CA VAL A 50 -3.17 -0.32 6.26
C VAL A 50 -3.69 -0.43 7.69
N ASP A 51 -3.90 -1.64 8.19
CA ASP A 51 -4.12 -1.89 9.62
C ASP A 51 -2.77 -1.82 10.35
N LEU A 52 -2.43 -0.66 10.91
CA LEU A 52 -1.15 -0.46 11.60
C LEU A 52 -1.07 -1.25 12.91
N ASP A 53 -2.20 -1.43 13.61
CA ASP A 53 -2.26 -2.25 14.81
C ASP A 53 -2.05 -3.73 14.46
N GLY A 54 -2.66 -4.19 13.37
CA GLY A 54 -2.43 -5.52 12.83
C GLY A 54 -0.99 -5.73 12.35
N ALA A 55 -0.40 -4.73 11.69
CA ALA A 55 1.00 -4.79 11.26
C ALA A 55 1.95 -5.02 12.45
N LYS A 56 1.69 -4.35 13.57
CA LYS A 56 2.47 -4.46 14.81
C LYS A 56 2.21 -5.78 15.54
N ASP A 57 0.95 -6.08 15.85
CA ASP A 57 0.59 -7.15 16.78
C ASP A 57 0.31 -8.51 16.09
N GLY A 58 0.01 -8.49 14.79
CA GLY A 58 -0.24 -9.69 13.98
C GLY A 58 -1.69 -10.17 13.96
N PHE A 59 -2.64 -9.36 14.40
CA PHE A 59 -4.07 -9.70 14.44
C PHE A 59 -4.92 -8.56 13.87
N ALA A 60 -6.04 -8.91 13.22
CA ALA A 60 -7.00 -7.98 12.60
C ALA A 60 -7.78 -7.12 13.63
N LYS A 61 -7.10 -6.20 14.31
CA LYS A 61 -7.69 -5.38 15.39
C LYS A 61 -8.71 -4.36 14.86
N ASN A 62 -8.50 -3.84 13.64
CA ASN A 62 -9.38 -2.84 13.05
C ASN A 62 -10.50 -3.44 12.18
N LEU A 63 -10.85 -4.71 12.38
CA LEU A 63 -11.82 -5.43 11.53
C LEU A 63 -13.17 -4.70 11.37
N GLU A 64 -13.74 -4.20 12.46
CA GLU A 64 -15.03 -3.50 12.40
C GLU A 64 -14.94 -2.17 11.64
N THR A 65 -13.84 -1.43 11.81
CA THR A 65 -13.57 -0.21 11.03
C THR A 65 -13.40 -0.52 9.55
N ILE A 66 -12.67 -1.58 9.20
CA ILE A 66 -12.47 -2.02 7.81
C ILE A 66 -13.81 -2.41 7.17
N LYS A 67 -14.69 -3.12 7.89
CA LYS A 67 -16.05 -3.43 7.40
C LYS A 67 -16.87 -2.16 7.14
N LYS A 68 -16.79 -1.15 8.02
CA LYS A 68 -17.47 0.14 7.81
C LYS A 68 -16.97 0.83 6.54
N ILE A 69 -15.65 0.88 6.33
CA ILE A 69 -15.04 1.44 5.11
C ILE A 69 -15.53 0.69 3.87
N ARG A 70 -15.44 -0.64 3.87
CA ARG A 70 -15.90 -1.47 2.74
C ARG A 70 -17.37 -1.20 2.40
N ASN A 71 -18.22 -1.04 3.40
CA ASN A 71 -19.64 -0.75 3.19
C ASN A 71 -19.94 0.70 2.78
N SER A 72 -18.98 1.62 2.94
CA SER A 72 -19.21 3.04 2.66
C SER A 72 -18.82 3.48 1.25
N THR A 73 -18.10 2.64 0.49
CA THR A 73 -17.59 2.98 -0.84
C THR A 73 -17.67 1.84 -1.86
N LYS A 74 -17.77 2.17 -3.15
CA LYS A 74 -17.66 1.21 -4.27
C LYS A 74 -16.25 1.08 -4.83
N MET A 75 -15.29 1.87 -4.35
CA MET A 75 -13.89 1.71 -4.74
C MET A 75 -13.40 0.29 -4.46
N LYS A 76 -12.44 -0.17 -5.24
CA LYS A 76 -11.70 -1.39 -4.92
C LYS A 76 -10.79 -1.11 -3.73
N ILE A 77 -10.71 -2.03 -2.76
CA ILE A 77 -9.89 -1.86 -1.57
C ILE A 77 -8.72 -2.83 -1.61
N GLU A 78 -7.51 -2.28 -1.45
CA GLU A 78 -6.34 -3.07 -1.10
C GLU A 78 -6.02 -2.91 0.38
N LEU A 79 -5.84 -4.02 1.10
CA LEU A 79 -5.66 -4.03 2.54
C LEU A 79 -4.34 -4.69 2.93
N GLY A 80 -3.47 -3.94 3.60
CA GLY A 80 -2.28 -4.44 4.27
C GLY A 80 -2.40 -4.40 5.80
N GLY A 81 -1.45 -5.05 6.48
CA GLY A 81 -1.31 -5.00 7.94
C GLY A 81 -1.79 -6.27 8.65
N GLY A 82 -0.86 -7.03 9.21
CA GLY A 82 -1.17 -8.16 10.10
C GLY A 82 -1.65 -9.44 9.44
N ILE A 83 -1.66 -9.54 8.11
CA ILE A 83 -2.11 -10.72 7.38
C ILE A 83 -0.98 -11.76 7.34
N ARG A 84 -1.06 -12.76 8.21
CA ARG A 84 0.02 -13.75 8.44
C ARG A 84 -0.38 -15.20 8.13
N ASP A 85 -1.65 -15.45 7.82
CA ASP A 85 -2.16 -16.79 7.52
C ASP A 85 -3.33 -16.77 6.54
N LEU A 86 -3.65 -17.94 5.98
CA LEU A 86 -4.75 -18.11 5.02
C LEU A 86 -6.12 -17.85 5.64
N LYS A 87 -6.27 -18.06 6.95
CA LYS A 87 -7.54 -17.78 7.64
C LYS A 87 -7.87 -16.29 7.59
N THR A 88 -6.85 -15.46 7.78
CA THR A 88 -6.95 -13.99 7.71
C THR A 88 -7.15 -13.53 6.27
N VAL A 89 -6.46 -14.14 5.30
CA VAL A 89 -6.71 -13.90 3.86
C VAL A 89 -8.17 -14.19 3.52
N GLN A 90 -8.68 -15.36 3.90
CA GLN A 90 -10.07 -15.76 3.68
C GLN A 90 -11.07 -14.83 4.37
N LEU A 91 -10.78 -14.40 5.59
CA LEU A 91 -11.60 -13.43 6.31
C LEU A 91 -11.77 -12.15 5.49
N TYR A 92 -10.67 -11.57 5.00
CA TYR A 92 -10.73 -10.30 4.29
C TYR A 92 -11.31 -10.43 2.88
N LEU A 93 -10.84 -11.40 2.08
CA LEU A 93 -11.28 -11.55 0.70
C LEU A 93 -12.71 -12.08 0.59
N ASP A 94 -13.06 -13.12 1.34
CA ASP A 94 -14.34 -13.82 1.14
C ASP A 94 -15.45 -13.28 2.04
N LYS A 95 -15.14 -13.00 3.31
CA LYS A 95 -16.17 -12.62 4.29
C LYS A 95 -16.40 -11.12 4.36
N VAL A 96 -15.32 -10.34 4.30
CA VAL A 96 -15.42 -8.87 4.32
C VAL A 96 -15.63 -8.31 2.90
N GLY A 97 -15.09 -8.96 1.87
CA GLY A 97 -15.22 -8.50 0.48
C GLY A 97 -14.16 -7.48 0.09
N ILE A 98 -12.96 -7.57 0.68
CA ILE A 98 -11.80 -6.80 0.22
C ILE A 98 -11.33 -7.33 -1.14
N ASP A 99 -10.99 -6.44 -2.06
CA ASP A 99 -10.66 -6.80 -3.44
C ASP A 99 -9.29 -7.48 -3.55
N ARG A 100 -8.30 -7.00 -2.78
CA ARG A 100 -6.98 -7.62 -2.68
C ARG A 100 -6.31 -7.39 -1.33
N VAL A 101 -5.48 -8.33 -0.91
CA VAL A 101 -4.70 -8.24 0.34
C VAL A 101 -3.22 -8.05 0.03
N ILE A 102 -2.53 -7.31 0.89
CA ILE A 102 -1.10 -7.00 0.77
C ILE A 102 -0.34 -7.80 1.85
N LEU A 103 0.48 -8.73 1.40
CA LEU A 103 1.33 -9.56 2.25
C LEU A 103 2.72 -8.94 2.30
N GLY A 104 3.10 -8.36 3.45
CA GLY A 104 4.43 -7.79 3.65
C GLY A 104 5.38 -8.82 4.28
N THR A 105 5.55 -8.74 5.60
CA THR A 105 6.46 -9.61 6.36
C THR A 105 6.26 -11.11 6.13
N ALA A 106 5.00 -11.56 6.00
CA ALA A 106 4.69 -12.97 5.79
C ALA A 106 5.19 -13.47 4.42
N ALA A 107 5.21 -12.62 3.38
CA ALA A 107 5.71 -12.99 2.06
C ALA A 107 7.20 -13.35 2.07
N LEU A 108 7.99 -12.69 2.91
CA LEU A 108 9.41 -12.98 3.08
C LEU A 108 9.66 -14.14 4.05
N LYS A 109 8.94 -14.17 5.18
CA LYS A 109 9.19 -15.15 6.26
C LYS A 109 8.55 -16.52 6.03
N ASP A 110 7.48 -16.60 5.25
CA ASP A 110 6.77 -17.84 4.92
C ASP A 110 6.42 -17.90 3.42
N PRO A 111 7.38 -18.30 2.57
CA PRO A 111 7.17 -18.36 1.13
C PRO A 111 6.13 -19.43 0.72
N GLU A 112 5.94 -20.48 1.51
CA GLU A 112 4.95 -21.51 1.22
C GLU A 112 3.53 -20.99 1.47
N PHE A 113 3.31 -20.22 2.54
CA PHE A 113 2.06 -19.48 2.73
C PHE A 113 1.74 -18.56 1.54
N LEU A 114 2.73 -17.81 1.05
CA LEU A 114 2.53 -16.92 -0.11
C LEU A 114 2.14 -17.70 -1.37
N LYS A 115 2.86 -18.79 -1.69
CA LYS A 115 2.54 -19.65 -2.84
C LYS A 115 1.14 -20.25 -2.72
N GLU A 116 0.76 -20.67 -1.52
CA GLU A 116 -0.58 -21.22 -1.28
C GLU A 116 -1.67 -20.17 -1.47
N ALA A 117 -1.46 -18.94 -0.97
CA ALA A 117 -2.37 -17.84 -1.17
C ALA A 117 -2.52 -17.49 -2.66
N LEU A 118 -1.41 -17.44 -3.40
CA LEU A 118 -1.40 -17.22 -4.86
C LEU A 118 -2.16 -18.33 -5.59
N ARG A 119 -1.96 -19.59 -5.21
CA ARG A 119 -2.65 -20.73 -5.81
C ARG A 119 -4.17 -20.66 -5.61
N GLN A 120 -4.61 -20.25 -4.41
CA GLN A 120 -6.04 -20.21 -4.07
C GLN A 120 -6.76 -18.98 -4.65
N TYR A 121 -6.13 -17.81 -4.63
CA TYR A 121 -6.80 -16.54 -4.91
C TYR A 121 -6.30 -15.83 -6.18
N GLY A 122 -5.17 -16.25 -6.73
CA GLY A 122 -4.54 -15.64 -7.91
C GLY A 122 -3.79 -14.34 -7.61
N SER A 123 -2.97 -13.93 -8.57
CA SER A 123 -2.09 -12.75 -8.49
C SER A 123 -2.85 -11.42 -8.44
N GLU A 124 -4.09 -11.38 -8.93
CA GLU A 124 -4.94 -10.18 -8.88
C GLU A 124 -5.40 -9.84 -7.45
N LYS A 125 -5.53 -10.85 -6.58
CA LYS A 125 -6.00 -10.70 -5.18
C LYS A 125 -4.88 -10.72 -4.15
N ILE A 126 -3.71 -11.24 -4.50
CA ILE A 126 -2.55 -11.35 -3.61
C ILE A 126 -1.45 -10.40 -4.10
N VAL A 127 -1.28 -9.30 -3.38
CA VAL A 127 -0.25 -8.28 -3.60
C VAL A 127 0.84 -8.46 -2.55
N VAL A 128 2.09 -8.14 -2.88
CA VAL A 128 3.19 -8.17 -1.90
C VAL A 128 3.68 -6.77 -1.57
N GLY A 129 3.80 -6.47 -0.27
CA GLY A 129 4.42 -5.23 0.21
C GLY A 129 5.94 -5.40 0.28
N VAL A 130 6.68 -4.58 -0.46
CA VAL A 130 8.15 -4.56 -0.48
C VAL A 130 8.61 -3.21 0.06
N ASP A 131 8.81 -3.16 1.37
CA ASP A 131 9.33 -1.97 2.04
C ASP A 131 10.86 -2.01 2.04
N VAL A 132 11.49 -0.95 1.52
CA VAL A 132 12.93 -0.91 1.27
C VAL A 132 13.61 0.11 2.16
N LYS A 133 14.71 -0.33 2.78
CA LYS A 133 15.60 0.51 3.58
C LYS A 133 17.04 0.14 3.26
N ASN A 134 17.82 1.12 2.81
CA ASN A 134 19.23 0.95 2.45
C ASN A 134 19.48 -0.20 1.43
N GLY A 135 18.55 -0.41 0.49
CA GLY A 135 18.66 -1.48 -0.53
C GLY A 135 18.23 -2.87 -0.06
N PHE A 136 17.70 -3.02 1.15
CA PHE A 136 17.25 -4.30 1.69
C PHE A 136 15.76 -4.25 2.06
N VAL A 137 15.11 -5.42 2.03
CA VAL A 137 13.72 -5.57 2.43
C VAL A 137 13.61 -5.42 3.94
N SER A 138 12.69 -4.58 4.39
CA SER A 138 12.34 -4.38 5.79
C SER A 138 11.02 -5.07 6.15
N THR A 139 10.93 -5.58 7.37
CA THR A 139 9.79 -6.35 7.88
C THR A 139 9.37 -5.87 9.27
N ALA A 140 8.34 -6.49 9.84
CA ALA A 140 7.81 -6.24 11.18
C ALA A 140 7.44 -4.76 11.42
N GLY A 141 6.73 -4.13 10.46
CA GLY A 141 6.36 -2.72 10.56
C GLY A 141 7.58 -1.79 10.58
N TRP A 142 8.60 -2.10 9.78
CA TRP A 142 9.85 -1.37 9.62
C TRP A 142 10.83 -1.45 10.80
N LEU A 143 10.54 -2.31 11.77
CA LEU A 143 11.39 -2.54 12.94
C LEU A 143 12.59 -3.44 12.64
N GLU A 144 12.44 -4.35 11.67
CA GLU A 144 13.50 -5.30 11.28
C GLU A 144 13.94 -5.02 9.84
N THR A 145 15.26 -4.96 9.59
CA THR A 145 15.82 -4.96 8.23
C THR A 145 16.41 -6.34 7.99
N SER A 146 15.94 -7.02 6.94
CA SER A 146 16.47 -8.33 6.55
C SER A 146 17.81 -8.16 5.82
N GLN A 147 18.48 -9.28 5.52
CA GLN A 147 19.65 -9.29 4.64
C GLN A 147 19.27 -9.50 3.15
N MET A 148 17.97 -9.56 2.83
CA MET A 148 17.48 -9.82 1.47
C MET A 148 17.52 -8.53 0.64
N PRO A 149 18.30 -8.46 -0.45
CA PRO A 149 18.26 -7.34 -1.38
C PRO A 149 16.89 -7.23 -2.05
N TYR A 150 16.40 -6.00 -2.21
CA TYR A 150 15.02 -5.80 -2.67
C TYR A 150 14.78 -6.24 -4.11
N ILE A 151 15.75 -6.05 -5.02
CA ILE A 151 15.64 -6.50 -6.41
C ILE A 151 15.61 -8.02 -6.51
N GLU A 152 16.49 -8.71 -5.78
CA GLU A 152 16.50 -10.18 -5.73
C GLU A 152 15.17 -10.73 -5.19
N PHE A 153 14.61 -10.08 -4.16
CA PHE A 153 13.30 -10.47 -3.65
C PHE A 153 12.21 -10.27 -4.69
N ILE A 154 12.18 -9.13 -5.39
CA ILE A 154 11.19 -8.85 -6.43
C ILE A 154 11.26 -9.87 -7.57
N GLN A 155 12.47 -10.22 -8.02
CA GLN A 155 12.66 -11.26 -9.04
C GLN A 155 12.20 -12.63 -8.55
N TYR A 156 12.42 -12.95 -7.28
CA TYR A 156 11.87 -14.15 -6.68
C TYR A 156 10.32 -14.14 -6.68
N LEU A 157 9.70 -13.02 -6.27
CA LEU A 157 8.24 -12.86 -6.25
C LEU A 157 7.62 -13.04 -7.65
N GLU A 158 8.26 -12.45 -8.66
CA GLU A 158 7.88 -12.63 -10.06
C GLU A 158 7.99 -14.10 -10.49
N SER A 159 9.06 -14.80 -10.09
CA SER A 159 9.28 -16.21 -10.46
C SER A 159 8.22 -17.16 -9.89
N ILE A 160 7.58 -16.80 -8.77
CA ILE A 160 6.50 -17.59 -8.14
C ILE A 160 5.10 -17.10 -8.52
N GLY A 161 4.99 -16.15 -9.45
CA GLY A 161 3.72 -15.70 -10.02
C GLY A 161 3.04 -14.53 -9.31
N VAL A 162 3.75 -13.77 -8.47
CA VAL A 162 3.21 -12.49 -7.97
C VAL A 162 3.11 -11.50 -9.14
N GLY A 163 1.93 -10.91 -9.32
CA GLY A 163 1.68 -9.95 -10.40
C GLY A 163 1.86 -8.49 -9.97
N TYR A 164 1.61 -8.18 -8.70
CA TYR A 164 1.60 -6.82 -8.19
C TYR A 164 2.37 -6.68 -6.87
N ILE A 165 3.11 -5.58 -6.74
CA ILE A 165 3.75 -5.17 -5.49
C ILE A 165 3.39 -3.74 -5.10
N VAL A 166 3.44 -3.45 -3.80
CA VAL A 166 3.56 -2.08 -3.30
C VAL A 166 5.00 -1.88 -2.87
N ALA A 167 5.73 -1.01 -3.57
CA ALA A 167 7.15 -0.77 -3.30
C ALA A 167 7.32 0.56 -2.56
N THR A 168 7.74 0.47 -1.29
CA THR A 168 7.87 1.64 -0.42
C THR A 168 9.33 1.96 -0.14
N ASP A 169 9.79 3.17 -0.46
CA ASP A 169 11.04 3.69 0.13
C ASP A 169 10.74 4.28 1.51
N ILE A 170 11.11 3.55 2.57
CA ILE A 170 10.85 3.93 3.96
C ILE A 170 11.51 5.28 4.30
N SER A 171 12.65 5.61 3.69
CA SER A 171 13.36 6.87 3.96
C SER A 171 12.59 8.09 3.46
N LYS A 172 11.73 7.91 2.45
CA LYS A 172 10.90 8.95 1.83
C LYS A 172 9.51 9.01 2.44
N ASP A 173 9.03 7.93 3.04
CA ASP A 173 7.66 7.86 3.52
C ASP A 173 7.33 8.93 4.59
N GLY A 174 6.21 9.63 4.39
CA GLY A 174 5.75 10.70 5.29
C GLY A 174 6.60 11.98 5.29
N THR A 175 7.62 12.09 4.43
CA THR A 175 8.55 13.23 4.41
C THR A 175 8.14 14.38 3.50
N LEU A 176 7.31 14.13 2.48
CA LEU A 176 6.99 15.09 1.40
C LEU A 176 8.24 15.60 0.64
N THR A 177 9.27 14.75 0.49
CA THR A 177 10.52 15.12 -0.20
C THR A 177 10.61 14.64 -1.64
N GLY A 178 9.62 13.88 -2.12
CA GLY A 178 9.60 13.26 -3.44
C GLY A 178 9.91 11.76 -3.38
N PRO A 179 9.31 10.94 -4.26
CA PRO A 179 9.63 9.51 -4.38
C PRO A 179 11.09 9.27 -4.79
N ASN A 180 11.60 8.10 -4.44
CA ASN A 180 12.90 7.64 -4.90
C ASN A 180 12.81 7.05 -6.31
N PHE A 181 12.78 7.92 -7.32
CA PHE A 181 12.68 7.50 -8.72
C PHE A 181 13.83 6.59 -9.16
N GLU A 182 15.02 6.70 -8.58
CA GLU A 182 16.15 5.81 -8.91
C GLU A 182 15.84 4.37 -8.52
N MET A 183 15.31 4.15 -7.31
CA MET A 183 14.86 2.83 -6.86
C MET A 183 13.75 2.27 -7.78
N TYR A 184 12.77 3.07 -8.17
CA TYR A 184 11.68 2.60 -9.04
C TYR A 184 12.15 2.33 -10.48
N ASP A 185 13.09 3.13 -10.99
CA ASP A 185 13.74 2.88 -12.29
C ASP A 185 14.53 1.56 -12.24
N GLU A 186 15.15 1.24 -11.11
CA GLU A 186 15.83 -0.04 -10.91
C GLU A 186 14.86 -1.23 -10.89
N ILE A 187 13.69 -1.11 -10.25
CA ILE A 187 12.64 -2.14 -10.30
C ILE A 187 12.17 -2.36 -11.75
N ALA A 188 11.80 -1.27 -12.44
CA ALA A 188 11.30 -1.34 -13.82
C ALA A 188 12.32 -1.93 -14.81
N LYS A 189 13.62 -1.76 -14.54
CA LYS A 189 14.70 -2.33 -15.36
C LYS A 189 14.88 -3.84 -15.14
N ASN A 190 14.61 -4.34 -13.93
CA ASN A 190 14.97 -5.69 -13.51
C ASN A 190 13.79 -6.65 -13.32
N SER A 191 12.55 -6.20 -13.51
CA SER A 191 11.34 -7.01 -13.34
C SER A 191 10.20 -6.51 -14.24
N GLN A 192 9.27 -7.40 -14.63
CA GLN A 192 8.02 -7.05 -15.31
C GLN A 192 6.83 -6.94 -14.34
N ILE A 193 7.07 -7.13 -13.04
CA ILE A 193 6.03 -7.02 -12.02
C ILE A 193 5.42 -5.62 -12.02
N GLN A 194 4.11 -5.54 -11.88
CA GLN A 194 3.43 -4.25 -11.77
C GLN A 194 3.66 -3.70 -10.36
N PHE A 195 4.24 -2.51 -10.21
CA PHE A 195 4.52 -1.95 -8.90
C PHE A 195 3.79 -0.62 -8.65
N VAL A 196 3.29 -0.48 -7.44
CA VAL A 196 2.73 0.76 -6.91
C VAL A 196 3.84 1.55 -6.22
N VAL A 197 4.08 2.78 -6.67
CA VAL A 197 5.01 3.72 -6.03
C VAL A 197 4.43 4.17 -4.68
N SER A 198 5.14 3.88 -3.59
CA SER A 198 4.75 4.27 -2.23
C SER A 198 5.87 5.02 -1.50
N GLY A 199 5.51 6.11 -0.82
CA GLY A 199 6.47 6.91 -0.05
C GLY A 199 6.99 8.14 -0.80
N GLY A 200 6.97 9.29 -0.12
CA GLY A 200 7.61 10.52 -0.58
C GLY A 200 6.80 11.39 -1.55
N ILE A 201 5.69 10.92 -2.14
CA ILE A 201 4.83 11.75 -3.00
C ILE A 201 4.51 13.07 -2.29
N LYS A 202 4.87 14.20 -2.91
CA LYS A 202 4.75 15.52 -2.29
C LYS A 202 3.78 16.46 -3.00
N ASP A 203 3.64 16.31 -4.32
CA ASP A 203 2.89 17.21 -5.20
C ASP A 203 2.44 16.51 -6.50
N PHE A 204 1.69 17.25 -7.32
CA PHE A 204 1.20 16.80 -8.62
C PHE A 204 2.34 16.47 -9.59
N ASP A 205 3.44 17.23 -9.59
CA ASP A 205 4.58 16.99 -10.48
C ASP A 205 5.19 15.60 -10.28
N ASN A 206 5.23 15.10 -9.04
CA ASN A 206 5.69 13.73 -8.78
C ASN A 206 4.74 12.71 -9.41
N ILE A 207 3.43 12.91 -9.26
CA ILE A 207 2.41 12.02 -9.83
C ILE A 207 2.49 12.03 -11.36
N GLN A 208 2.65 13.21 -11.99
CA GLN A 208 2.83 13.32 -13.42
C GLN A 208 4.09 12.58 -13.89
N LYS A 209 5.19 12.67 -13.13
CA LYS A 209 6.43 11.97 -13.43
C LYS A 209 6.28 10.44 -13.33
N VAL A 210 5.51 9.94 -12.35
CA VAL A 210 5.16 8.50 -12.28
C VAL A 210 4.38 8.09 -13.54
N ALA A 211 3.42 8.90 -13.98
CA ALA A 211 2.63 8.61 -15.19
C ALA A 211 3.47 8.61 -16.47
N GLN A 212 4.38 9.58 -16.62
CA GLN A 212 5.29 9.69 -17.77
C GLN A 212 6.27 8.50 -17.87
N LYS A 213 6.59 7.86 -16.74
CA LYS A 213 7.45 6.69 -16.68
C LYS A 213 6.68 5.37 -16.89
N ASP A 214 5.37 5.45 -17.15
CA ASP A 214 4.48 4.31 -17.33
C ASP A 214 4.49 3.32 -16.16
N TYR A 215 4.70 3.84 -14.95
CA TYR A 215 4.56 3.02 -13.74
C TYR A 215 3.07 2.77 -13.46
N TYR A 216 2.75 1.60 -12.92
CA TYR A 216 1.38 1.12 -12.75
C TYR A 216 0.49 2.09 -11.96
N ALA A 217 0.98 2.52 -10.78
CA ALA A 217 0.22 3.39 -9.88
C ALA A 217 1.13 4.11 -8.88
N CYS A 218 0.57 5.10 -8.16
CA CYS A 218 1.17 5.65 -6.95
C CYS A 218 0.18 5.79 -5.81
N ILE A 219 0.66 5.63 -4.57
CA ILE A 219 -0.09 5.89 -3.35
C ILE A 219 0.09 7.34 -2.89
N VAL A 220 -1.02 8.00 -2.57
CA VAL A 220 -1.06 9.36 -2.03
C VAL A 220 -1.63 9.33 -0.61
N GLY A 221 -0.76 9.47 0.38
CA GLY A 221 -1.14 9.63 1.79
C GLY A 221 -1.00 11.08 2.24
N LYS A 222 0.12 11.37 2.92
CA LYS A 222 0.36 12.67 3.58
C LYS A 222 0.15 13.91 2.70
N ALA A 223 0.54 13.87 1.43
CA ALA A 223 0.40 15.03 0.54
C ALA A 223 -1.06 15.46 0.34
N TYR A 224 -2.01 14.52 0.35
CA TYR A 224 -3.43 14.83 0.35
C TYR A 224 -3.86 15.50 1.66
N TYR A 225 -3.53 14.88 2.81
CA TYR A 225 -3.93 15.39 4.12
C TYR A 225 -3.35 16.78 4.43
N GLU A 226 -2.15 17.08 3.92
CA GLU A 226 -1.47 18.37 4.04
C GLU A 226 -1.87 19.38 2.94
N LYS A 227 -2.93 19.07 2.17
CA LYS A 227 -3.49 19.93 1.11
C LYS A 227 -2.46 20.34 0.04
N LYS A 228 -1.45 19.51 -0.20
CA LYS A 228 -0.45 19.71 -1.26
C LYS A 228 -0.94 19.22 -2.62
N ILE A 229 -1.97 18.38 -2.61
CA ILE A 229 -2.54 17.75 -3.81
C ILE A 229 -4.06 17.88 -3.74
N ASP A 230 -4.67 18.44 -4.78
CA ASP A 230 -6.10 18.27 -5.04
C ASP A 230 -6.29 16.93 -5.77
N LEU A 231 -6.84 15.94 -5.07
CA LEU A 231 -7.00 14.60 -5.60
C LEU A 231 -7.93 14.56 -6.82
N LYS A 232 -9.01 15.37 -6.81
CA LYS A 232 -10.00 15.38 -7.89
C LYS A 232 -9.40 15.95 -9.16
N GLU A 233 -8.74 17.10 -9.06
CA GLU A 233 -8.07 17.70 -10.22
C GLU A 233 -6.92 16.82 -10.71
N THR A 234 -6.16 16.20 -9.79
CA THR A 234 -5.09 15.26 -10.13
C THR A 234 -5.60 14.10 -10.98
N ILE A 235 -6.66 13.42 -10.53
CA ILE A 235 -7.24 12.27 -11.24
C ILE A 235 -7.78 12.72 -12.61
N LYS A 236 -8.49 13.85 -12.65
CA LYS A 236 -9.03 14.40 -13.89
C LYS A 236 -7.95 14.73 -14.91
N CYS A 237 -6.83 15.32 -14.49
CA CYS A 237 -5.71 15.62 -15.37
C CYS A 237 -5.10 14.35 -15.97
N LEU A 238 -4.96 13.27 -15.19
CA LEU A 238 -4.38 12.01 -15.65
C LEU A 238 -5.29 11.18 -16.56
N GLN A 239 -6.59 11.45 -16.59
CA GLN A 239 -7.52 10.80 -17.51
C GLN A 239 -7.48 11.43 -18.93
N ASN A 240 -6.91 12.64 -19.04
CA ASN A 240 -6.81 13.38 -20.30
C ASN A 240 -5.42 13.29 -20.94
N VAL A 241 -4.54 12.44 -20.42
CA VAL A 241 -3.18 12.16 -20.91
C VAL A 241 -3.12 10.71 -21.33
#